data_AF-A0A858ATF3-F1
#
_entry.id   AF-A0A858ATF3-F1
#
_cell.length_a   1.000
_cell.length_b   1.000
_cell.length_c   1.000
_cell.angle_alpha   90.00
_cell.angle_beta   90.00
_cell.angle_gamma   90.00
#
_symmetry.space_group_name_H-M   'P 1'
#
loop_
_entity.id
_entity.type
_entity.pdbx_description
1 polymer ?
#
loop_
_entity_poly.entity_id
_entity_poly.type
_entity_poly.pdbx_seq_one_letter_code
_entity_poly.pdbx_strand_id
1 'polypeptide(L)'
;MNSKDLMVIIIVSIWLLATLITGLLALIFKDKYKNFKLKSDEVNKQLKEAKENFKLQEVKIDYDLPSGEKAYYFNDQVKLNKVEIKNKKAKENYKKEIKESDLKCSIYVTNKRVMVRLNDKYLQYKVENLVKCHYFLKYFKKNWNFLIFFEINDDKYSVEEYGFDLLLALNEISKKEGKSHASI
;
A
#
# COMPACT_ATOMS: atom_id res chain seq x y z
N MET A 1 7.66 49.83 35.16
CA MET A 1 7.93 48.42 34.79
C MET A 1 9.24 48.40 34.03
N ASN A 2 10.22 47.63 34.48
CA ASN A 2 11.57 47.70 33.90
C ASN A 2 11.62 46.90 32.59
N SER A 3 12.52 47.26 31.67
CA SER A 3 12.65 46.55 30.38
C SER A 3 12.95 45.06 30.55
N LYS A 4 13.64 44.69 31.64
CA LYS A 4 13.91 43.30 32.03
C LYS A 4 12.63 42.55 32.40
N ASP A 5 11.72 43.18 33.15
CA ASP A 5 10.45 42.56 33.55
C ASP A 5 9.58 42.28 32.33
N LEU A 6 9.53 43.23 31.38
CA LEU A 6 8.82 43.07 30.11
C LEU A 6 9.37 41.89 29.30
N MET A 7 10.70 41.75 29.22
CA MET A 7 11.35 40.64 28.50
C MET A 7 11.03 39.28 29.14
N VAL A 8 11.05 39.19 30.47
CA VAL A 8 10.67 37.96 31.19
C VAL A 8 9.21 37.58 30.90
N ILE A 9 8.29 38.56 30.95
CA ILE A 9 6.86 38.33 30.65
C ILE A 9 6.68 37.79 29.22
N ILE A 10 7.41 38.34 28.24
CA ILE A 10 7.36 37.88 26.85
C ILE A 10 7.83 36.42 26.73
N ILE A 11 8.96 36.07 27.35
CA ILE A 11 9.52 34.71 27.30
C ILE A 11 8.53 33.71 27.92
N VAL A 12 7.99 34.02 29.10
CA VAL A 12 7.00 33.16 29.77
C VAL A 12 5.73 33.01 28.92
N SER A 13 5.26 34.10 28.30
CA SER A 13 4.08 34.07 27.44
C SER A 13 4.29 33.19 26.20
N ILE A 14 5.45 33.29 25.54
CA ILE A 14 5.80 32.42 24.40
C ILE A 14 5.87 30.96 24.83
N TRP A 15 6.46 30.68 25.99
CA TRP A 15 6.57 29.31 26.53
C TRP A 15 5.20 28.70 26.85
N LEU A 16 4.30 29.48 27.47
CA LEU A 16 2.92 29.06 27.74
C LEU A 16 2.16 28.81 26.44
N LEU A 17 2.30 29.70 25.43
CA LEU A 17 1.67 29.53 24.13
C LEU A 17 2.15 28.26 23.42
N ALA A 18 3.47 28.01 23.43
CA ALA A 18 4.05 26.80 22.86
C ALA A 18 3.51 25.53 23.55
N THR A 19 3.41 25.56 24.88
CA THR A 19 2.86 24.44 25.68
C THR A 19 1.39 24.20 25.39
N LEU A 20 0.60 25.26 25.20
CA LEU A 20 -0.80 25.16 24.81
C LEU A 20 -0.94 24.54 23.41
N ILE A 21 -0.12 24.98 22.45
CA ILE A 21 -0.12 24.45 21.09
C ILE A 21 0.25 22.96 21.08
N THR A 22 1.29 22.55 21.82
CA THR A 22 1.68 21.13 21.90
C THR A 22 0.61 20.28 22.61
N GLY A 23 -0.04 20.81 23.65
CA GLY A 23 -1.17 20.15 24.31
C GLY A 23 -2.36 19.92 23.37
N LEU A 24 -2.75 20.94 22.59
CA LEU A 24 -3.81 20.81 21.58
C LEU A 24 -3.44 19.80 20.48
N LEU A 25 -2.21 19.84 19.98
CA LEU A 25 -1.72 18.84 19.03
C LEU A 25 -1.78 17.43 19.61
N ALA A 26 -1.33 17.23 20.85
CA ALA A 26 -1.35 15.94 21.52
C ALA A 26 -2.78 15.36 21.64
N LEU A 27 -3.78 16.19 21.93
CA LEU A 27 -5.19 15.77 21.95
C LEU A 27 -5.67 15.32 20.57
N ILE A 28 -5.39 16.09 19.52
CA ILE A 28 -5.75 15.72 18.13
C ILE A 28 -5.06 14.40 17.72
N PHE A 29 -3.78 14.24 18.07
CA PHE A 29 -3.03 13.02 17.78
C PHE A 29 -3.54 11.81 18.56
N LYS A 30 -3.96 11.99 19.81
CA LYS A 30 -4.51 10.91 20.64
C LYS A 30 -5.75 10.29 20.00
N ASP A 31 -6.68 11.11 19.52
CA ASP A 31 -7.89 10.62 18.86
C ASP A 31 -7.57 9.93 17.53
N LYS A 32 -6.68 10.52 16.73
CA LYS A 32 -6.22 9.91 15.47
C LYS A 32 -5.54 8.56 15.70
N TYR A 33 -4.69 8.46 16.73
CA TYR A 33 -3.98 7.23 17.08
C TYR A 33 -4.92 6.15 17.63
N LYS A 34 -5.90 6.52 18.46
CA LYS A 34 -6.93 5.58 18.93
C LYS A 34 -7.70 4.97 17.75
N ASN A 35 -8.12 5.80 16.80
CA ASN A 35 -8.83 5.33 15.61
C ASN A 35 -7.95 4.47 14.70
N PHE A 36 -6.66 4.82 14.56
CA PHE A 36 -5.69 3.99 13.86
C PHE A 36 -5.59 2.60 14.48
N LYS A 37 -5.39 2.53 15.80
CA LYS A 37 -5.23 1.26 16.51
C LYS A 37 -6.45 0.36 16.33
N LEU A 38 -7.65 0.91 16.50
CA LEU A 38 -8.89 0.16 16.29
C LEU A 38 -8.98 -0.42 14.86
N LYS A 39 -8.67 0.38 13.84
CA LYS A 39 -8.67 -0.09 12.45
C LYS A 39 -7.56 -1.09 12.14
N SER A 40 -6.38 -0.90 12.73
CA SER A 40 -5.27 -1.85 12.62
C SER A 40 -5.63 -3.20 13.24
N ASP A 41 -6.25 -3.20 14.43
CA ASP A 41 -6.67 -4.43 15.11
C ASP A 41 -7.77 -5.14 14.31
N GLU A 42 -8.74 -4.40 13.76
CA GLU A 42 -9.79 -4.93 12.87
C GLU A 42 -9.19 -5.60 11.62
N VAL A 43 -8.29 -4.91 10.91
CA VAL A 43 -7.65 -5.44 9.70
C VAL A 43 -6.76 -6.65 10.01
N ASN A 44 -6.02 -6.63 11.12
CA ASN A 44 -5.20 -7.78 11.53
C ASN A 44 -6.06 -9.01 11.82
N LYS A 45 -7.20 -8.82 12.48
CA LYS A 45 -8.15 -9.91 12.75
C LYS A 45 -8.70 -10.48 11.44
N GLN A 46 -9.17 -9.62 10.53
CA GLN A 46 -9.68 -10.05 9.23
C GLN A 46 -8.60 -10.74 8.39
N LEU A 47 -7.37 -10.24 8.40
CA LEU A 47 -6.25 -10.86 7.70
C LEU A 47 -5.92 -12.25 8.27
N LYS A 48 -5.95 -12.41 9.59
CA LYS A 48 -5.73 -13.70 10.24
C LYS A 48 -6.79 -14.71 9.82
N GLU A 49 -8.06 -14.32 9.89
CA GLU A 49 -9.19 -15.16 9.46
C GLU A 49 -9.11 -15.49 7.97
N ALA A 50 -8.79 -14.51 7.12
CA ALA A 50 -8.60 -14.72 5.69
C ALA A 50 -7.45 -15.71 5.42
N LYS A 51 -6.32 -15.54 6.11
CA LYS A 51 -5.14 -16.40 5.96
C LYS A 51 -5.40 -17.85 6.37
N GLU A 52 -6.18 -18.08 7.43
CA GLU A 52 -6.55 -19.42 7.88
C GLU A 52 -7.45 -20.15 6.86
N ASN A 53 -8.31 -19.41 6.17
CA ASN A 53 -9.25 -19.96 5.18
C ASN A 53 -8.72 -19.93 3.75
N PHE A 54 -7.62 -19.21 3.49
CA PHE A 54 -7.12 -18.98 2.15
C PHE A 54 -6.56 -20.27 1.55
N LYS A 55 -7.04 -20.59 0.35
CA LYS A 55 -6.47 -21.63 -0.49
C LYS A 55 -6.16 -21.02 -1.85
N LEU A 56 -4.93 -21.18 -2.30
CA LEU A 56 -4.52 -20.72 -3.61
C LEU A 56 -5.27 -21.54 -4.68
N GLN A 57 -6.28 -20.94 -5.30
CA GLN A 57 -7.13 -21.57 -6.32
C GLN A 57 -6.94 -20.89 -7.66
N GLU A 58 -7.06 -21.68 -8.72
CA GLU A 58 -6.97 -21.18 -10.08
C GLU A 58 -8.23 -20.35 -10.42
N VAL A 59 -8.02 -19.12 -10.88
CA VAL A 59 -9.09 -18.20 -11.29
C VAL A 59 -9.22 -18.27 -12.80
N LYS A 60 -10.45 -18.44 -13.29
CA LYS A 60 -10.73 -18.40 -14.72
C LYS A 60 -10.66 -16.96 -15.22
N ILE A 61 -9.97 -16.76 -16.35
CA ILE A 61 -9.79 -15.50 -17.03
C ILE A 61 -10.14 -15.68 -18.52
N ASP A 62 -10.58 -14.60 -19.17
CA ASP A 62 -11.16 -14.66 -20.52
C ASP A 62 -10.13 -14.77 -21.66
N TYR A 63 -8.85 -14.97 -21.34
CA TYR A 63 -7.77 -14.98 -22.32
C TYR A 63 -6.73 -16.04 -22.01
N ASP A 64 -6.05 -16.48 -23.07
CA ASP A 64 -5.07 -17.55 -22.98
C ASP A 64 -3.79 -17.08 -22.28
N LEU A 65 -3.36 -17.87 -21.31
CA LEU A 65 -2.05 -17.71 -20.68
C LEU A 65 -0.97 -18.45 -21.48
N PRO A 66 0.30 -18.02 -21.38
CA PRO A 66 1.41 -18.80 -21.87
C PRO A 66 1.42 -20.22 -21.30
N SER A 67 1.91 -21.18 -22.08
CA SER A 67 1.95 -22.59 -21.67
C SER A 67 2.62 -22.78 -20.29
N GLY A 68 1.92 -23.50 -19.41
CA GLY A 68 2.36 -23.78 -18.04
C GLY A 68 2.19 -22.61 -17.05
N GLU A 69 1.44 -21.57 -17.41
CA GLU A 69 0.98 -20.54 -16.47
C GLU A 69 -0.47 -20.77 -16.07
N LYS A 70 -0.77 -20.49 -14.79
CA LYS A 70 -2.10 -20.55 -14.19
C LYS A 70 -2.34 -19.24 -13.45
N ALA A 71 -3.50 -18.61 -13.65
CA ALA A 71 -3.91 -17.42 -12.92
C ALA A 71 -4.45 -17.81 -11.55
N TYR A 72 -4.04 -17.09 -10.50
CA TYR A 72 -4.51 -17.29 -9.13
C TYR A 72 -5.21 -16.06 -8.56
N TYR A 73 -5.08 -14.93 -9.24
CA TYR A 73 -5.77 -13.71 -8.89
C TYR A 73 -5.96 -12.86 -10.14
N PHE A 74 -7.14 -12.26 -10.25
CA PHE A 74 -7.50 -11.29 -11.27
C PHE A 74 -8.48 -10.28 -10.68
N ASN A 75 -8.20 -9.01 -10.89
CA ASN A 75 -9.14 -7.92 -10.63
C ASN A 75 -8.95 -6.86 -11.71
N ASP A 76 -10.04 -6.48 -12.37
CA ASP A 76 -10.07 -5.54 -13.49
C ASP A 76 -10.28 -4.07 -13.06
N GLN A 77 -10.65 -3.84 -11.80
CA GLN A 77 -10.99 -2.52 -11.27
C GLN A 77 -10.15 -2.15 -10.04
N VAL A 78 -8.83 -2.24 -10.19
CA VAL A 78 -7.90 -1.88 -9.13
C VAL A 78 -7.44 -0.44 -9.30
N LYS A 79 -7.47 0.34 -8.21
CA LYS A 79 -6.85 1.66 -8.19
C LYS A 79 -5.38 1.53 -7.83
N LEU A 80 -4.52 1.82 -8.80
CA LEU A 80 -3.08 1.78 -8.64
C LEU A 80 -2.52 3.16 -8.39
N ASN A 81 -1.82 3.30 -7.26
CA ASN A 81 -1.04 4.48 -6.92
C ASN A 81 0.44 4.14 -6.99
N LYS A 82 1.18 4.86 -7.84
CA LYS A 82 2.62 4.68 -7.98
C LYS A 82 3.37 5.42 -6.87
N VAL A 83 4.21 4.70 -6.16
CA VAL A 83 5.08 5.27 -5.13
C VAL A 83 6.44 5.62 -5.75
N GLU A 84 7.02 4.74 -6.56
CA GLU A 84 8.34 4.95 -7.19
C GLU A 84 8.49 4.00 -8.41
N ILE A 85 9.03 4.46 -9.56
CA ILE A 85 9.43 3.57 -10.68
C ILE A 85 10.84 3.95 -11.09
N LYS A 86 11.79 3.02 -10.91
CA LYS A 86 13.18 3.20 -11.35
C LYS A 86 13.51 2.43 -12.62
N ASN A 87 12.57 1.67 -13.17
CA ASN A 87 12.79 0.94 -14.41
C ASN A 87 13.22 1.88 -15.56
N LYS A 88 14.52 1.85 -15.89
CA LYS A 88 15.14 2.69 -16.94
C LYS A 88 14.64 2.34 -18.34
N LYS A 89 14.06 1.15 -18.55
CA LYS A 89 13.53 0.68 -19.84
C LYS A 89 12.07 1.09 -20.08
N ALA A 90 11.37 1.61 -19.07
CA ALA A 90 10.01 2.10 -19.24
C ALA A 90 10.02 3.44 -19.99
N LYS A 91 9.36 3.50 -21.17
CA LYS A 91 9.27 4.68 -22.05
C LYS A 91 8.85 5.94 -21.25
N GLU A 92 9.47 7.09 -21.51
CA GLU A 92 9.26 8.35 -20.77
C GLU A 92 7.79 8.80 -20.64
N ASN A 93 6.94 8.49 -21.62
CA ASN A 93 5.50 8.82 -21.58
C ASN A 93 4.75 8.13 -20.44
N TYR A 94 5.23 6.98 -19.97
CA TYR A 94 4.62 6.21 -18.88
C TYR A 94 4.86 6.84 -17.50
N LYS A 95 5.97 7.56 -17.32
CA LYS A 95 6.22 8.30 -16.08
C LYS A 95 5.25 9.47 -15.91
N LYS A 96 4.69 9.99 -17.01
CA LYS A 96 3.66 11.05 -16.99
C LYS A 96 2.27 10.49 -16.69
N GLU A 97 1.86 9.41 -17.36
CA GLU A 97 0.51 8.81 -17.20
C GLU A 97 0.21 8.39 -15.75
N ILE A 98 1.18 7.85 -15.00
CA ILE A 98 0.96 7.40 -13.60
C ILE A 98 1.29 8.48 -12.55
N LYS A 99 1.69 9.67 -12.96
CA LYS A 99 1.71 10.81 -12.02
C LYS A 99 0.30 11.29 -11.71
N GLU A 100 -0.67 10.93 -12.55
CA GLU A 100 -2.09 11.11 -12.28
C GLU A 100 -2.54 10.00 -11.32
N SER A 101 -2.81 10.38 -10.07
CA SER A 101 -3.41 9.52 -9.06
C SER A 101 -4.77 9.00 -9.52
N ASP A 102 -5.12 7.75 -9.20
CA ASP A 102 -6.38 7.05 -9.54
C ASP A 102 -6.48 6.42 -10.95
N LEU A 103 -5.39 5.87 -11.49
CA LEU A 103 -5.50 5.00 -12.66
C LEU A 103 -6.22 3.70 -12.31
N LYS A 104 -7.34 3.43 -12.99
CA LYS A 104 -7.96 2.10 -13.01
C LYS A 104 -7.08 1.18 -13.83
N CYS A 105 -6.62 0.11 -13.20
CA CYS A 105 -5.78 -0.90 -13.84
C CYS A 105 -6.35 -2.29 -13.55
N SER A 106 -5.96 -3.24 -14.39
CA SER A 106 -6.19 -4.65 -14.11
C SER A 106 -4.91 -5.28 -13.58
N ILE A 107 -5.02 -6.06 -12.51
CA ILE A 107 -3.90 -6.81 -11.94
C ILE A 107 -4.17 -8.29 -12.12
N TYR A 108 -3.13 -8.99 -12.56
CA TYR A 108 -3.13 -10.42 -12.75
C TYR A 108 -1.94 -11.01 -12.02
N VAL A 109 -2.16 -12.12 -11.32
CA VAL A 109 -1.08 -12.87 -10.70
C VAL A 109 -1.17 -14.32 -11.17
N THR A 110 -0.10 -14.78 -11.81
CA THR A 110 0.10 -16.17 -12.18
C THR A 110 1.17 -16.81 -11.30
N ASN A 111 1.36 -18.12 -11.41
CA ASN A 111 2.51 -18.80 -10.77
C ASN A 111 3.87 -18.21 -11.20
N LYS A 112 3.96 -17.56 -12.37
CA LYS A 112 5.24 -17.06 -12.90
C LYS A 112 5.35 -15.54 -12.95
N ARG A 113 4.22 -14.82 -13.07
CA ARG A 113 4.24 -13.38 -13.34
C ARG A 113 3.19 -12.61 -12.55
N VAL A 114 3.54 -11.36 -12.25
CA VAL A 114 2.59 -10.31 -11.89
C VAL A 114 2.46 -9.40 -13.10
N MET A 115 1.24 -9.22 -13.58
CA MET A 115 0.94 -8.35 -14.70
C MET A 115 0.03 -7.22 -14.25
N VAL A 116 0.40 -6.00 -14.64
CA VAL A 116 -0.40 -4.80 -14.40
C VAL A 116 -0.75 -4.22 -15.77
N ARG A 117 -2.03 -4.23 -16.11
CA ARG A 117 -2.56 -3.64 -17.34
C ARG A 117 -3.05 -2.22 -17.06
N LEU A 118 -2.46 -1.27 -17.75
CA LEU A 118 -2.80 0.15 -17.70
C LEU A 118 -3.21 0.58 -19.12
N ASN A 119 -4.51 0.80 -19.33
CA ASN A 119 -5.08 1.05 -20.66
C ASN A 119 -4.64 -0.06 -21.66
N ASP A 120 -3.89 0.31 -22.70
CA ASP A 120 -3.38 -0.60 -23.74
C ASP A 120 -1.96 -1.13 -23.46
N LYS A 121 -1.40 -0.85 -22.27
CA LYS A 121 -0.04 -1.25 -21.89
C LYS A 121 -0.06 -2.33 -20.82
N TYR A 122 0.85 -3.30 -20.97
CA TYR A 122 1.06 -4.37 -20.01
C TYR A 122 2.44 -4.24 -19.39
N LEU A 123 2.50 -4.08 -18.07
CA LEU A 123 3.70 -4.34 -17.31
C LEU A 123 3.70 -5.80 -16.91
N GLN A 124 4.77 -6.51 -17.26
CA GLN A 124 4.95 -7.89 -16.85
C GLN A 124 6.20 -7.97 -16.00
N TYR A 125 6.03 -8.52 -14.82
CA TYR A 125 7.13 -8.84 -13.93
C TYR A 125 7.10 -10.32 -13.62
N LYS A 126 8.27 -10.93 -13.52
CA LYS A 126 8.34 -12.28 -12.97
C LYS A 126 8.10 -12.23 -11.46
N VAL A 127 7.35 -13.20 -10.92
CA VAL A 127 7.08 -13.28 -9.47
C VAL A 127 8.38 -13.47 -8.68
N GLU A 128 9.38 -14.13 -9.27
CA GLU A 128 10.72 -14.23 -8.68
C GLU A 128 11.34 -12.86 -8.34
N ASN A 129 10.90 -11.78 -8.98
CA ASN A 129 11.41 -10.43 -8.71
C ASN A 129 10.62 -9.67 -7.64
N LEU A 130 9.60 -10.29 -7.03
CA LEU A 130 8.90 -9.72 -5.89
C LEU A 130 9.91 -9.56 -4.73
N VAL A 131 10.04 -8.34 -4.24
CA VAL A 131 10.96 -7.98 -3.14
C VAL A 131 10.21 -7.87 -1.83
N LYS A 132 8.99 -7.32 -1.87
CA LYS A 132 8.15 -7.13 -0.69
C LYS A 132 6.68 -7.11 -1.09
N CYS A 133 5.83 -7.70 -0.25
CA CYS A 133 4.38 -7.54 -0.31
C CYS A 133 3.84 -7.45 1.11
N HIS A 134 3.14 -6.36 1.43
CA HIS A 134 2.53 -6.14 2.75
C HIS A 134 1.36 -5.18 2.61
N TYR A 135 0.54 -5.08 3.64
CA TYR A 135 -0.49 -4.06 3.69
C TYR A 135 -0.06 -2.87 4.53
N PHE A 136 -0.73 -1.74 4.36
CA PHE A 136 -0.64 -0.60 5.27
C PHE A 136 -1.95 0.18 5.31
N LEU A 137 -2.14 0.97 6.35
CA LEU A 137 -3.29 1.87 6.49
C LEU A 137 -2.89 3.29 6.15
N LYS A 138 -3.59 3.92 5.21
CA LYS A 138 -3.40 5.32 4.83
C LYS A 138 -4.55 6.17 5.35
N TYR A 139 -4.23 7.24 6.07
CA TYR A 139 -5.24 8.21 6.50
C TYR A 139 -5.50 9.23 5.38
N PHE A 140 -6.71 9.25 4.83
CA PHE A 140 -7.12 10.20 3.81
C PHE A 140 -8.60 10.59 3.97
N LYS A 141 -8.91 11.88 3.81
CA LYS A 141 -10.28 12.43 3.97
C LYS A 141 -11.01 11.94 5.23
N LYS A 142 -10.30 11.91 6.37
CA LYS A 142 -10.76 11.44 7.68
C LYS A 142 -11.05 9.94 7.80
N ASN A 143 -10.70 9.13 6.80
CA ASN A 143 -10.84 7.68 6.81
C ASN A 143 -9.49 6.98 6.76
N TRP A 144 -9.41 5.81 7.37
CA TRP A 144 -8.27 4.89 7.21
C TRP A 144 -8.60 3.91 6.09
N ASN A 145 -7.84 4.00 5.00
CA ASN A 145 -7.98 3.10 3.87
C ASN A 145 -6.93 2.00 3.97
N PHE A 146 -7.33 0.78 3.69
CA PHE A 146 -6.44 -0.35 3.52
C PHE A 146 -5.81 -0.29 2.12
N LEU A 147 -4.50 -0.45 2.05
CA LEU A 147 -3.78 -0.60 0.80
C LEU A 147 -2.82 -1.77 0.86
N ILE A 148 -2.66 -2.44 -0.28
CA ILE A 148 -1.63 -3.43 -0.51
C ILE A 148 -0.44 -2.73 -1.16
N PHE A 149 0.71 -2.80 -0.51
CA PHE A 149 1.98 -2.39 -1.08
C PHE A 149 2.73 -3.59 -1.60
N PHE A 150 3.22 -3.49 -2.84
CA PHE A 150 4.20 -4.44 -3.34
C PHE A 150 5.33 -3.74 -4.10
N GLU A 151 6.50 -4.32 -3.96
CA GLU A 151 7.74 -3.90 -4.62
C GLU A 151 8.24 -5.04 -5.49
N ILE A 152 8.39 -4.79 -6.78
CA ILE A 152 8.85 -5.77 -7.76
C ILE A 152 10.01 -5.16 -8.53
N ASN A 153 11.19 -5.78 -8.45
CA ASN A 153 12.47 -5.13 -8.75
C ASN A 153 12.62 -3.83 -7.94
N ASP A 154 12.79 -2.69 -8.62
CA ASP A 154 12.88 -1.35 -8.03
C ASP A 154 11.58 -0.53 -8.17
N ASP A 155 10.51 -1.15 -8.67
CA ASP A 155 9.23 -0.47 -8.88
C ASP A 155 8.30 -0.73 -7.67
N LYS A 156 7.76 0.34 -7.11
CA LYS A 156 6.93 0.33 -5.90
C LYS A 156 5.51 0.77 -6.22
N TYR A 157 4.57 -0.10 -5.89
CA TYR A 157 3.15 0.06 -6.14
C TYR A 157 2.37 0.01 -4.84
N SER A 158 1.33 0.84 -4.77
CA SER A 158 0.29 0.73 -3.76
C SER A 158 -1.05 0.59 -4.45
N VAL A 159 -1.81 -0.40 -4.01
CA VAL A 159 -3.08 -0.80 -4.56
C VAL A 159 -4.15 -0.57 -3.50
N GLU A 160 -5.18 0.17 -3.87
CA GLU A 160 -6.42 0.21 -3.09
C GLU A 160 -7.32 -0.92 -3.59
N GLU A 161 -7.53 -1.92 -2.75
CA GLU A 161 -8.33 -3.11 -3.06
C GLU A 161 -9.21 -3.50 -1.87
N TYR A 162 -10.38 -4.05 -2.18
CA TYR A 162 -11.29 -4.65 -1.22
C TYR A 162 -10.87 -6.10 -0.96
N GLY A 163 -10.12 -6.34 0.12
CA GLY A 163 -9.79 -7.69 0.60
C GLY A 163 -8.31 -8.00 0.62
N PHE A 164 -7.99 -9.27 0.88
CA PHE A 164 -6.62 -9.75 1.10
C PHE A 164 -6.14 -10.69 -0.01
N ASP A 165 -6.96 -10.97 -1.02
CA ASP A 165 -6.69 -12.04 -2.00
C ASP A 165 -5.40 -11.80 -2.79
N LEU A 166 -5.15 -10.57 -3.25
CA LEU A 166 -3.89 -10.22 -3.93
C LEU A 166 -2.68 -10.43 -3.02
N LEU A 167 -2.75 -9.93 -1.78
CA LEU A 167 -1.68 -10.06 -0.78
C LEU A 167 -1.39 -11.54 -0.49
N LEU A 168 -2.44 -12.33 -0.26
CA LEU A 168 -2.32 -13.74 0.08
C LEU A 168 -1.85 -14.57 -1.11
N ALA A 169 -2.35 -14.30 -2.32
CA ALA A 169 -1.90 -14.96 -3.55
C ALA A 169 -0.41 -14.71 -3.80
N LEU A 170 0.04 -13.45 -3.73
CA LEU A 170 1.45 -13.10 -3.91
C LEU A 170 2.34 -13.76 -2.85
N ASN A 171 1.91 -13.74 -1.58
CA ASN A 171 2.67 -14.37 -0.50
C ASN A 171 2.78 -15.89 -0.67
N GLU A 172 1.70 -16.58 -1.03
CA GLU A 172 1.71 -18.03 -1.24
C GLU A 172 2.54 -18.44 -2.45
N ILE A 173 2.48 -17.67 -3.56
CA ILE A 173 3.31 -17.95 -4.74
C ILE A 173 4.78 -17.68 -4.43
N SER A 174 5.10 -16.59 -3.73
CA SER A 174 6.47 -16.26 -3.32
C SER A 174 7.09 -17.34 -2.42
N LYS A 175 6.30 -17.91 -1.50
CA LYS A 175 6.75 -19.03 -0.66
C LYS A 175 7.11 -20.27 -1.47
N LYS A 176 6.32 -20.60 -2.50
CA LYS A 176 6.60 -21.75 -3.40
C LYS A 176 7.91 -21.59 -4.17
N GLU A 177 8.29 -20.36 -4.47
CA GLU A 177 9.56 -20.00 -5.11
C GLU A 177 10.73 -19.88 -4.11
N GLY A 178 10.53 -20.22 -2.83
CA GLY A 178 11.58 -20.17 -1.80
C GLY A 178 11.86 -18.78 -1.22
N LYS A 179 11.04 -17.77 -1.55
CA LYS A 179 11.14 -16.41 -1.00
C LYS A 179 10.06 -16.19 0.05
N SER A 180 10.41 -16.40 1.32
CA SER A 180 9.55 -16.01 2.44
C SER A 180 9.71 -14.53 2.71
N HIS A 181 8.72 -13.72 2.31
CA HIS A 181 8.61 -12.34 2.77
C HIS A 181 7.86 -12.35 4.09
N ALA A 182 8.54 -11.97 5.17
CA ALA A 182 7.91 -11.81 6.48
C ALA A 182 6.84 -10.70 6.38
N SER A 183 5.57 -11.10 6.36
CA SER A 183 4.46 -10.20 6.61
C SER A 183 4.49 -9.87 8.10
N ILE A 184 4.97 -8.66 8.45
CA ILE A 184 4.78 -8.06 9.78
C ILE A 184 3.48 -7.27 9.73
#